data_AF-A0A7W0W4V5-F1
#
_entry.id   AF-A0A7W0W4V5-F1
#
_cell.length_a   1.000
_cell.length_b   1.000
_cell.length_c   1.000
_cell.angle_alpha   90.00
_cell.angle_beta   90.00
_cell.angle_gamma   90.00
#
_symmetry.space_group_name_H-M   'P 1'
#
loop_
_entity.id
_entity.type
_entity.pdbx_description
1 polymer ?
#
loop_
_entity_poly.entity_id
_entity_poly.type
_entity_poly.pdbx_seq_one_letter_code
_entity_poly.pdbx_strand_id
1 'polypeptide(L)' 'GVGVDHAPYLEAEKGPLGMAAIRNLTTTFDPAGLMNPGKLVVP' A
#
# COMPACT_ATOMS: atom_id res chain seq x y z
N GLY A 1 9.00 -0.05 -9.60
CA GLY A 1 7.64 0.09 -9.03
C GLY A 1 7.53 -0.76 -7.78
N VAL A 2 6.37 -0.83 -7.11
CA VAL A 2 6.18 -1.72 -5.95
C VAL A 2 5.78 -3.12 -6.43
N GLY A 3 4.50 -3.36 -6.71
CA GLY A 3 4.06 -4.69 -7.16
C GLY A 3 4.25 -5.76 -6.06
N VAL A 4 3.92 -7.02 -6.36
CA VAL A 4 4.01 -8.10 -5.36
C VAL A 4 5.45 -8.40 -4.96
N ASP A 5 6.40 -8.29 -5.88
CA ASP A 5 7.80 -8.63 -5.65
C ASP A 5 8.49 -7.65 -4.68
N HIS A 6 8.12 -6.37 -4.73
CA HIS A 6 8.74 -5.32 -3.91
C HIS A 6 7.90 -4.91 -2.68
N ALA A 7 6.63 -5.33 -2.61
CA ALA A 7 5.77 -5.03 -1.47
C ALA A 7 6.38 -5.35 -0.08
N PRO A 8 7.13 -6.46 0.11
CA PRO A 8 7.73 -6.78 1.41
C PRO A 8 8.73 -5.75 1.94
N TYR A 9 9.37 -4.97 1.07
CA TYR A 9 10.36 -3.96 1.46
C TYR A 9 9.74 -2.60 1.76
N LEU A 10 8.49 -2.37 1.34
CA LEU A 10 7.87 -1.05 1.33
C LEU A 10 7.77 -0.45 2.74
N GLU A 11 7.42 -1.25 3.74
CA GLU A 11 7.27 -0.79 5.12
C GLU A 11 8.60 -0.31 5.71
N ALA A 12 9.68 -1.06 5.48
CA ALA A 12 11.02 -0.69 5.94
C ALA A 12 11.52 0.59 5.24
N GLU A 13 11.20 0.78 3.96
CA GLU A 13 11.64 1.94 3.17
C GLU A 13 10.87 3.22 3.49
N LYS A 14 9.56 3.14 3.76
CA LYS A 14 8.68 4.32 3.92
C LYS A 14 8.42 4.66 5.38
N GLY A 15 8.62 3.69 6.26
CA GLY A 15 8.36 3.81 7.68
C GLY A 15 6.88 4.03 8.00
N PRO A 16 6.56 4.18 9.31
CA PRO A 16 5.17 4.19 9.77
C PRO A 16 4.32 5.31 9.16
N LEU A 17 4.86 6.53 9.07
CA LEU A 17 4.11 7.68 8.56
C LEU A 17 3.84 7.57 7.05
N GLY A 18 4.83 7.12 6.28
CA GLY A 18 4.66 6.91 4.84
C GLY A 18 3.63 5.81 4.56
N MET A 19 3.68 4.71 5.32
CA MET A 19 2.69 3.64 5.21
C MET A 19 1.28 4.10 5.59
N ALA A 20 1.13 4.93 6.64
CA ALA A 20 -0.16 5.51 7.01
C ALA A 20 -0.73 6.41 5.90
N ALA A 21 0.10 7.25 5.29
CA ALA A 21 -0.32 8.09 4.17
C ALA A 21 -0.78 7.26 2.96
N ILE A 22 -0.01 6.22 2.59
CA ILE A 22 -0.36 5.33 1.47
C ILE A 22 -1.70 4.62 1.75
N ARG A 23 -1.86 4.03 2.95
CA ARG A 23 -3.11 3.35 3.33
C ARG A 23 -4.32 4.28 3.30
N ASN A 24 -4.17 5.51 3.80
CA ASN A 24 -5.25 6.49 3.78
C ASN A 24 -5.64 6.87 2.35
N LEU A 25 -4.66 7.11 1.47
CA LEU A 25 -4.92 7.39 0.06
C LEU A 25 -5.63 6.21 -0.62
N THR A 26 -5.15 4.98 -0.41
CA THR A 26 -5.79 3.80 -1.01
C THR A 26 -7.23 3.64 -0.55
N THR A 27 -7.51 3.76 0.75
CA THR A 27 -8.89 3.64 1.27
C THR A 27 -9.79 4.78 0.82
N THR A 28 -9.24 6.00 0.65
CA THR A 28 -10.01 7.17 0.20
C THR A 28 -10.52 6.99 -1.23
N PHE A 29 -9.70 6.42 -2.11
CA PHE A 29 -10.02 6.30 -3.54
C PHE A 29 -10.46 4.89 -3.98
N ASP A 30 -10.25 3.87 -3.14
CA ASP A 30 -10.69 2.50 -3.36
C ASP A 30 -11.25 1.88 -2.06
N PRO A 31 -12.37 2.39 -1.54
CA PRO A 31 -12.95 1.91 -0.28
C PRO A 31 -13.40 0.44 -0.36
N ALA A 32 -13.62 -0.09 -1.57
CA ALA A 32 -13.97 -1.49 -1.80
C ALA A 32 -12.75 -2.41 -2.02
N GLY A 33 -11.54 -1.86 -2.13
CA GLY A 33 -10.30 -2.62 -2.29
C GLY A 33 -10.22 -3.42 -3.60
N LEU A 34 -10.84 -2.95 -4.68
CA LEU A 34 -10.90 -3.67 -5.96
C LEU A 34 -9.65 -3.49 -6.82
N MET A 35 -8.90 -2.42 -6.61
CA MET A 35 -7.77 -2.05 -7.45
C MET A 35 -6.47 -2.70 -6.97
N ASN A 36 -6.07 -3.77 -7.65
CA ASN A 36 -4.75 -4.39 -7.50
C ASN A 36 -4.42 -4.82 -6.05
N PRO A 37 -5.25 -5.68 -5.43
CA PRO A 37 -5.06 -6.11 -4.05
C PRO A 37 -3.68 -6.73 -3.83
N GLY A 38 -3.02 -6.35 -2.73
CA GLY A 38 -1.72 -6.89 -2.33
C GLY A 38 -0.50 -6.33 -3.08
N LYS A 39 -0.67 -5.44 -4.08
CA LYS A 39 0.48 -4.89 -4.86
C LYS A 39 1.15 -3.66 -4.27
N LEU A 40 0.48 -2.97 -3.34
CA LEU A 40 0.99 -1.74 -2.71
C LEU A 40 0.73 -1.74 -1.22
N VAL A 41 -0.49 -2.09 -0.83
CA VAL A 41 -0.88 -2.31 0.56
C VAL A 41 -1.45 -3.72 0.68
N VAL A 42 -1.14 -4.36 1.80
CA VAL A 42 -1.82 -5.57 2.23
C VAL A 42 -3.16 -5.14 2.84
N PRO A 43 -4.30 -5.79 2.50
CA PRO A 43 -5.58 -5.56 3.17
C PRO A 43 -5.46 -5.57 4.70
#